data_AF-A0A968UAT7-F1
#
_entry.id   AF-A0A968UAT7-F1
#
_cell.length_a   1.000
_cell.length_b   1.000
_cell.length_c   1.000
_cell.angle_alpha   90.00
_cell.angle_beta   90.00
_cell.angle_gamma   90.00
#
_symmetry.space_group_name_H-M   'P 1'
#
loop_
_entity.id
_entity.type
_entity.pdbx_description
1 polymer ?
#
loop_
_entity_poly.entity_id
_entity_poly.type
_entity_poly.pdbx_seq_one_letter_code
_entity_poly.pdbx_strand_id
1 'polypeptide(L)'
;MPYRCELSPGQQLYLDNQGNQTILILASSSAGQQQQSSSRLQTGPWQEVPQVAQVGGGVLIRCVSTQGVFTFRVQGSQVTTVREGVDWAAGQSLGVQLVDQMPGAAMPPMAPMTPMPPMTPMPPMPPMQMGSMKMSANPMEMRMG
;
A
#
# COMPACT_ATOMS: atom_id res chain seq x y z
N MET A 1 -12.55 -9.12 2.83
CA MET A 1 -13.06 -8.56 1.56
C MET A 1 -12.71 -7.08 1.54
N PRO A 2 -11.90 -6.61 0.59
CA PRO A 2 -11.41 -5.24 0.61
C PRO A 2 -12.32 -4.28 -0.16
N TYR A 3 -12.51 -3.10 0.41
CA TYR A 3 -13.29 -2.01 -0.14
C TYR A 3 -12.47 -0.74 -0.16
N ARG A 4 -12.78 0.16 -1.09
CA ARG A 4 -12.19 1.49 -1.25
C ARG A 4 -13.28 2.55 -1.21
N CYS A 5 -13.00 3.63 -0.50
CA CYS A 5 -13.78 4.86 -0.47
C CYS A 5 -12.86 6.03 -0.81
N GLU A 6 -13.28 6.91 -1.72
CA GLU A 6 -12.60 8.17 -1.95
C GLU A 6 -13.07 9.20 -0.92
N LEU A 7 -12.14 9.83 -0.20
CA LEU A 7 -12.45 10.81 0.84
C LEU A 7 -12.38 12.25 0.32
N SER A 8 -11.37 12.51 -0.51
CA SER A 8 -11.11 13.76 -1.22
C SER A 8 -10.16 13.48 -2.38
N PRO A 9 -9.97 14.42 -3.34
CA PRO A 9 -9.01 14.22 -4.43
C PRO A 9 -7.61 13.90 -3.89
N GLY A 10 -7.10 12.72 -4.24
CA GLY A 10 -5.80 12.23 -3.75
C GLY A 10 -5.82 11.58 -2.37
N GLN A 11 -6.98 11.44 -1.70
CA GLN A 11 -7.11 10.75 -0.42
C GLN A 11 -8.11 9.61 -0.49
N GLN A 12 -7.66 8.41 -0.13
CA GLN A 12 -8.42 7.17 -0.24
C GLN A 12 -8.38 6.42 1.09
N LEU A 13 -9.52 5.87 1.47
CA LEU A 13 -9.66 4.95 2.58
C LEU A 13 -9.90 3.55 2.02
N TYR A 14 -9.12 2.59 2.49
CA TYR A 14 -9.31 1.19 2.21
C TYR A 14 -9.70 0.44 3.47
N LEU A 15 -10.65 -0.46 3.34
CA LEU A 15 -11.24 -1.23 4.43
C LEU A 15 -11.18 -2.70 4.05
N ASP A 16 -10.54 -3.53 4.84
CA ASP A 16 -10.58 -4.98 4.64
C ASP A 16 -10.93 -5.69 5.94
N ASN A 17 -11.69 -6.76 5.81
CA ASN A 17 -12.00 -7.65 6.90
C ASN A 17 -11.29 -8.99 6.69
N GLN A 18 -10.32 -9.26 7.56
CA GLN A 18 -9.50 -10.46 7.56
C GLN A 18 -9.82 -11.29 8.80
N GLY A 19 -10.84 -12.13 8.69
CA GLY A 19 -11.34 -12.94 9.80
C GLY A 19 -11.91 -12.06 10.91
N ASN A 20 -11.20 -11.98 12.04
CA ASN A 20 -11.67 -11.23 13.21
C ASN A 20 -11.20 -9.77 13.26
N GLN A 21 -10.44 -9.33 12.25
CA GLN A 21 -9.84 -8.00 12.24
C GLN A 21 -10.36 -7.17 11.08
N THR A 22 -10.69 -5.92 11.38
CA THR A 22 -10.84 -4.86 10.37
C THR A 22 -9.51 -4.14 10.21
N ILE A 23 -9.01 -4.09 8.99
CA ILE A 23 -7.82 -3.34 8.58
C ILE A 23 -8.29 -2.09 7.86
N LEU A 24 -7.82 -0.93 8.32
CA LEU A 24 -8.02 0.36 7.67
C LEU A 24 -6.69 0.82 7.11
N ILE A 25 -6.65 1.21 5.84
CA ILE A 25 -5.49 1.89 5.24
C ILE A 25 -5.94 3.24 4.70
N LEU A 26 -5.36 4.30 5.24
CA LEU A 26 -5.51 5.64 4.67
C LEU A 26 -4.33 5.90 3.75
N ALA A 27 -4.60 6.10 2.47
CA ALA A 27 -3.61 6.50 1.48
C ALA A 27 -3.87 7.95 1.08
N SER A 28 -2.83 8.78 1.07
CA SER A 28 -2.88 10.16 0.59
C SER A 28 -1.76 10.38 -0.41
N SER A 29 -2.05 11.03 -1.53
CA SER A 29 -1.09 11.41 -2.55
C SER A 29 -1.12 12.92 -2.77
N SER A 30 0.06 13.52 -2.77
CA SER A 30 0.31 14.91 -3.15
C SER A 30 1.48 14.96 -4.14
N ALA A 31 1.72 16.11 -4.77
CA ALA A 31 2.78 16.25 -5.76
C ALA A 31 4.15 15.80 -5.19
N GLY A 32 4.62 14.63 -5.64
CA GLY A 32 5.89 14.04 -5.23
C GLY A 32 5.90 13.21 -3.94
N GLN A 33 4.76 13.03 -3.24
CA GLN A 33 4.71 12.21 -2.02
C GLN A 33 3.45 11.35 -1.93
N GLN A 34 3.63 10.08 -1.55
CA GLN A 34 2.57 9.16 -1.16
C GLN A 34 2.75 8.80 0.31
N GLN A 35 1.72 9.05 1.11
CA GLN A 35 1.69 8.68 2.53
C GLN A 35 0.64 7.61 2.76
N GLN A 36 0.99 6.62 3.57
CA GLN A 36 0.07 5.56 3.97
C GLN A 36 0.12 5.36 5.48
N SER A 37 -1.05 5.25 6.10
CA SER A 37 -1.21 4.84 7.50
C SER A 37 -2.12 3.63 7.55
N SER A 38 -1.80 2.67 8.42
CA SER A 38 -2.61 1.46 8.61
C SER A 38 -3.03 1.30 10.07
N SER A 39 -4.26 0.84 10.29
CA SER A 39 -4.80 0.55 11.62
C SER A 39 -5.50 -0.79 11.60
N ARG A 40 -5.41 -1.54 12.70
CA ARG A 40 -6.06 -2.84 12.86
C ARG A 40 -6.95 -2.82 14.10
N LEU A 41 -8.18 -3.24 13.93
CA LEU A 41 -9.21 -3.22 14.97
C LEU A 41 -9.85 -4.59 15.07
N GLN A 42 -10.08 -5.05 16.30
CA GLN A 42 -10.81 -6.28 16.55
C GLN A 42 -12.30 -6.01 16.39
N THR A 43 -12.91 -6.57 15.36
CA THR A 43 -14.34 -6.37 15.05
C THR A 43 -15.09 -7.66 14.83
N GLY A 44 -14.40 -8.78 14.57
CA GLY A 44 -15.04 -9.97 14.04
C GLY A 44 -15.31 -9.87 12.53
N PRO A 45 -15.82 -10.97 11.93
CA PRO A 45 -16.19 -11.02 10.52
C PRO A 45 -17.38 -10.11 10.23
N TRP A 46 -17.32 -9.39 9.11
CA TRP A 46 -18.41 -8.53 8.66
C TRP A 46 -19.61 -9.33 8.17
N GLN A 47 -20.80 -8.82 8.47
CA GLN A 47 -22.08 -9.35 7.99
C GLN A 47 -22.66 -8.50 6.85
N GLU A 48 -22.22 -7.24 6.73
CA GLU A 48 -22.71 -6.28 5.74
C GLU A 48 -21.53 -5.51 5.11
N VAL A 49 -21.80 -4.86 3.98
CA VAL A 49 -20.87 -3.90 3.37
C VAL A 49 -20.64 -2.74 4.36
N PRO A 50 -19.38 -2.34 4.64
CA PRO A 50 -19.12 -1.23 5.54
C PRO A 50 -19.69 0.06 4.96
N GLN A 51 -20.27 0.89 5.83
CA GLN A 51 -20.80 2.19 5.45
C GLN A 51 -19.77 3.25 5.84
N VAL A 52 -19.59 4.26 4.99
CA VAL A 52 -18.69 5.38 5.26
C VAL A 52 -19.48 6.67 5.11
N ALA A 53 -19.31 7.61 6.03
CA ALA A 53 -19.90 8.93 5.96
C ALA A 53 -18.86 10.01 6.26
N GLN A 54 -18.92 11.12 5.54
CA GLN A 54 -18.13 12.30 5.85
C GLN A 54 -18.74 13.02 7.05
N VAL A 55 -17.91 13.58 7.92
CA VAL A 55 -18.34 14.41 9.05
C VAL A 55 -17.40 15.59 9.23
N GLY A 56 -17.82 16.63 9.97
CA GLY A 56 -16.99 17.80 10.26
C GLY A 56 -15.62 17.40 10.82
N GLY A 57 -14.58 17.49 10.00
CA GLY A 57 -13.19 17.19 10.34
C GLY A 57 -12.74 15.73 10.21
N GLY A 58 -13.50 14.85 9.54
CA GLY A 58 -13.06 13.46 9.31
C GLY A 58 -14.09 12.59 8.59
N VAL A 59 -13.96 11.27 8.73
CA VAL A 59 -14.96 10.30 8.27
C VAL A 59 -15.37 9.34 9.36
N LEU A 60 -16.63 8.93 9.34
CA LEU A 60 -17.16 7.84 10.12
C LEU A 60 -17.23 6.58 9.28
N ILE A 61 -16.95 5.46 9.93
CA ILE A 61 -17.01 4.14 9.33
C ILE A 61 -17.87 3.29 10.25
N ARG A 62 -18.92 2.69 9.69
CA ARG A 62 -19.79 1.75 10.39
C ARG A 62 -19.61 0.36 9.80
N CYS A 63 -19.21 -0.58 10.65
CA CYS A 63 -19.08 -1.99 10.31
C CYS A 63 -20.08 -2.80 11.14
N VAL A 64 -20.89 -3.62 10.46
CA VAL A 64 -21.76 -4.61 11.11
C VAL A 64 -21.05 -5.95 11.07
N SER A 65 -20.85 -6.57 12.22
CA SER A 65 -20.11 -7.82 12.39
C SER A 65 -20.87 -8.83 13.22
N THR A 66 -20.37 -10.06 13.32
CA THR A 66 -20.93 -11.07 14.24
C THR A 66 -20.76 -10.71 15.72
N GLN A 67 -19.87 -9.76 16.06
CA GLN A 67 -19.62 -9.30 17.43
C GLN A 67 -20.43 -8.04 17.78
N GLY A 68 -21.16 -7.46 16.83
CA GLY A 68 -21.96 -6.25 17.00
C GLY A 68 -21.67 -5.18 15.95
N VAL A 69 -22.18 -3.98 16.22
CA VAL A 69 -21.98 -2.81 15.37
C VAL A 69 -20.79 -2.01 15.91
N PHE A 70 -19.81 -1.77 15.05
CA PHE A 70 -18.64 -0.97 15.37
C PHE A 70 -18.66 0.32 14.57
N THR A 71 -18.43 1.44 15.26
CA THR A 71 -18.30 2.76 14.62
C THR A 71 -16.92 3.33 14.92
N PHE A 72 -16.23 3.77 13.88
CA PHE A 72 -14.91 4.38 13.95
C PHE A 72 -14.95 5.77 13.35
N ARG A 73 -14.15 6.68 13.90
CA ARG A 73 -13.86 7.96 13.30
C ARG A 73 -12.41 7.99 12.86
N VAL A 74 -12.19 8.44 11.62
CA VAL A 74 -10.87 8.71 11.07
C VAL A 74 -10.72 10.21 10.93
N GLN A 75 -9.70 10.78 11.57
CA GLN A 75 -9.35 12.20 11.48
C GLN A 75 -7.83 12.32 11.27
N GLY A 76 -7.44 12.90 10.13
CA GLY A 76 -6.05 12.81 9.68
C GLY A 76 -5.64 11.33 9.55
N SER A 77 -4.54 10.94 10.18
CA SER A 77 -4.04 9.55 10.21
C SER A 77 -4.51 8.74 11.43
N GLN A 78 -5.30 9.34 12.33
CA GLN A 78 -5.75 8.72 13.58
C GLN A 78 -7.08 8.02 13.39
N VAL A 79 -7.22 6.85 14.00
CA VAL A 79 -8.47 6.07 14.04
C VAL A 79 -8.92 5.95 15.50
N THR A 80 -10.17 6.33 15.78
CA THR A 80 -10.73 6.28 17.13
C THR A 80 -12.07 5.56 17.09
N THR A 81 -12.28 4.62 18.01
CA THR A 81 -13.60 3.99 18.19
C THR A 81 -14.55 4.99 18.83
N VAL A 82 -15.71 5.17 18.24
CA VAL A 82 -16.74 6.06 18.79
C VAL A 82 -17.86 5.22 19.39
N ARG A 83 -18.23 5.55 20.63
CA ARG A 83 -19.40 4.96 21.29
C ARG A 83 -20.66 5.71 20.86
N GLU A 84 -21.80 5.06 20.98
CA GLU A 84 -23.14 5.49 20.54
C GLU A 84 -23.43 7.00 20.69
N GLY A 85 -24.23 7.54 19.77
CA GLY A 85 -24.65 8.95 19.78
C GLY A 85 -24.03 9.83 18.69
N VAL A 86 -23.39 9.25 17.68
CA VAL A 86 -22.91 10.00 16.52
C VAL A 86 -24.02 10.09 15.47
N ASP A 87 -24.42 11.32 15.14
CA ASP A 87 -25.41 11.55 14.08
C ASP A 87 -24.86 11.11 12.73
N TRP A 88 -25.43 10.01 12.22
CA TRP A 88 -25.22 9.56 10.86
C TRP A 88 -26.11 10.38 9.93
N ALA A 89 -25.63 11.55 9.52
CA ALA A 89 -26.38 12.41 8.60
C ALA A 89 -26.51 11.74 7.23
N ALA A 90 -27.75 11.45 6.80
CA ALA A 90 -28.05 10.74 5.56
C ALA A 90 -27.47 11.40 4.28
N GLY A 91 -27.18 12.70 4.32
CA GLY A 91 -26.59 13.45 3.19
C GLY A 91 -25.06 13.38 3.08
N GLN A 92 -24.36 12.68 3.98
CA GLN A 92 -22.90 12.61 3.96
C GLN A 92 -22.34 11.20 3.69
N SER A 93 -23.18 10.24 3.29
CA SER A 93 -22.70 8.90 2.95
C SER A 93 -21.79 8.96 1.72
N LEU A 94 -20.61 8.37 1.85
CA LEU A 94 -19.65 8.20 0.76
C LEU A 94 -19.85 6.83 0.09
N GLY A 95 -19.62 6.78 -1.21
CA GLY A 95 -19.71 5.55 -1.99
C GLY A 95 -18.54 4.62 -1.66
N VAL A 96 -18.87 3.38 -1.31
CA VAL A 96 -17.88 2.33 -1.03
C VAL A 96 -17.84 1.36 -2.22
N GLN A 97 -16.66 1.13 -2.76
CA GLN A 97 -16.43 0.26 -3.93
C GLN A 97 -15.67 -0.99 -3.51
N LEU A 98 -16.13 -2.16 -3.92
CA LEU A 98 -15.35 -3.39 -3.78
C LEU A 98 -14.08 -3.28 -4.63
N VAL A 99 -12.94 -3.70 -4.08
CA VAL A 99 -11.67 -3.78 -4.81
C VAL A 99 -11.10 -5.20 -4.68
N ASP A 100 -10.21 -5.57 -5.57
CA ASP A 100 -9.60 -6.91 -5.53
C ASP A 100 -8.53 -7.01 -4.43
N GLN A 101 -7.80 -5.93 -4.14
CA GLN A 101 -6.64 -5.95 -3.25
C GLN A 101 -6.48 -4.64 -2.45
N MET A 102 -5.96 -4.77 -1.23
CA MET A 102 -5.51 -3.64 -0.41
C MET A 102 -4.14 -3.13 -0.90
N PRO A 103 -3.89 -1.81 -0.91
CA PRO A 103 -2.58 -1.29 -1.25
C PRO A 103 -1.56 -1.72 -0.19
N GLY A 104 -0.40 -2.21 -0.63
CA GLY A 104 0.63 -2.76 0.26
C GLY A 104 0.34 -4.17 0.78
N ALA A 105 -0.70 -4.86 0.30
CA ALA A 105 -0.80 -6.30 0.47
C ALA A 105 0.44 -6.94 -0.16
N ALA A 106 1.27 -7.56 0.68
CA ALA A 106 2.57 -8.08 0.30
C ALA A 106 2.43 -8.97 -0.94
N MET A 107 3.28 -8.75 -1.93
CA MET A 107 3.57 -9.77 -2.94
C MET A 107 3.85 -11.09 -2.19
N PRO A 108 3.39 -12.25 -2.70
CA PRO A 108 3.71 -13.52 -2.09
C PRO A 108 5.23 -13.60 -1.86
N PRO A 109 5.69 -14.14 -0.71
CA PRO A 109 7.11 -14.24 -0.44
C PRO A 109 7.77 -14.92 -1.63
N MET A 110 8.74 -14.24 -2.25
CA MET A 110 9.53 -14.87 -3.32
C MET A 110 10.10 -16.15 -2.73
N ALA A 111 9.77 -17.28 -3.34
CA ALA A 111 10.34 -18.56 -2.94
C ALA A 111 11.87 -18.40 -2.92
N PRO A 112 12.58 -19.04 -1.97
CA PRO A 112 14.04 -18.97 -1.92
C PRO A 112 14.59 -19.33 -3.29
N MET A 113 15.24 -18.38 -3.96
CA MET A 113 15.95 -18.67 -5.19
C MET A 113 17.00 -19.71 -4.84
N THR A 114 16.93 -20.89 -5.46
CA THR A 114 17.98 -21.88 -5.33
C THR A 114 19.31 -21.23 -5.76
N PRO A 115 20.42 -21.46 -5.03
CA PRO A 115 21.70 -20.92 -5.42
C PRO A 115 21.99 -21.31 -6.87
N MET A 116 22.20 -20.33 -7.74
CA MET A 116 22.64 -20.61 -9.10
C MET A 116 23.96 -21.38 -9.00
N PRO A 117 24.14 -22.45 -9.81
CA PRO A 117 25.42 -23.15 -9.85
C PRO A 117 26.52 -22.15 -10.23
N PRO A 118 27.74 -22.31 -9.68
CA PRO A 118 28.85 -21.42 -9.98
C PRO A 118 29.06 -21.34 -11.49
N MET A 119 28.93 -20.13 -12.03
CA MET A 119 29.22 -19.86 -13.44
C MET A 119 30.68 -20.23 -13.67
N THR A 120 30.94 -21.08 -14.65
CA THR A 120 32.31 -21.37 -15.08
C THR A 120 32.96 -20.06 -15.55
N PRO A 121 34.26 -19.85 -15.30
CA PRO A 121 34.96 -18.66 -15.77
C PRO A 121 34.78 -18.53 -17.27
N MET A 122 34.18 -17.42 -17.71
CA MET A 122 34.13 -17.12 -19.14
C MET A 122 35.58 -16.97 -19.64
N PRO A 123 35.90 -17.52 -20.83
CA PRO A 123 37.20 -17.29 -21.41
C PRO A 123 37.42 -15.77 -21.60
N PRO A 124 38.67 -15.29 -21.48
CA PRO A 124 38.98 -13.88 -21.65
C PRO A 124 38.48 -13.41 -23.02
N MET A 125 37.67 -12.36 -23.01
CA MET A 125 37.19 -11.76 -24.25
C MET A 125 38.38 -11.28 -25.08
N PRO A 126 38.37 -11.49 -26.40
CA PRO A 126 39.40 -10.93 -27.27
C PRO A 126 39.39 -9.40 -27.17
N PRO A 127 40.56 -8.75 -27.35
CA PRO A 127 40.68 -7.30 -27.23
C PRO A 127 39.76 -6.61 -28.23
N MET A 128 38.81 -5.82 -27.71
CA MET A 128 37.95 -4.97 -28.52
C MET A 128 38.81 -3.83 -29.10
N GLN A 129 39.00 -3.84 -30.42
CA GLN A 129 39.65 -2.74 -31.13
C GLN A 129 38.68 -1.55 -31.23
N MET A 130 38.76 -0.60 -30.30
CA MET A 130 38.14 0.72 -30.45
C MET A 130 39.08 1.65 -31.23
N GLY A 131 39.16 1.45 -32.54
CA GLY A 131 39.91 2.35 -33.45
C GLY A 131 41.37 2.57 -33.07
N SER A 132 41.86 3.81 -33.21
CA SER A 132 43.26 4.22 -32.99
C SER A 132 43.72 4.27 -31.52
N MET A 133 42.88 3.83 -30.57
CA MET A 133 43.23 3.88 -29.14
C MET A 133 43.96 2.61 -28.70
N LYS A 134 45.28 2.71 -28.54
CA LYS A 134 46.11 1.66 -27.92
C LYS A 134 46.17 1.88 -26.42
N MET A 135 45.65 0.94 -25.64
CA MET A 135 45.77 0.90 -24.18
C MET A 135 46.73 -0.24 -23.81
N SER A 136 47.87 0.08 -23.19
CA SER A 136 48.84 -0.91 -22.70
C SER A 136 48.69 -1.05 -21.19
N ALA A 137 48.44 -2.27 -20.72
CA ALA A 137 48.34 -2.57 -19.30
C ALA A 137 49.74 -2.93 -18.76
N ASN A 138 50.58 -1.91 -18.51
CA ASN A 138 51.73 -1.86 -17.57
C ASN A 138 52.82 -0.90 -18.07
N PRO A 139 53.14 0.22 -17.38
CA PRO A 139 52.27 1.10 -16.59
C PRO A 139 51.23 1.81 -17.49
N MET A 140 50.17 2.36 -16.91
CA MET A 140 49.05 2.96 -17.66
C MET A 140 49.46 4.28 -18.33
N GLU A 141 50.00 4.20 -19.56
CA GLU A 141 50.26 5.36 -20.41
C GLU A 141 49.10 5.58 -21.39
N MET A 142 48.52 6.78 -21.36
CA MET A 142 47.59 7.25 -22.40
C MET A 142 48.35 8.19 -23.34
N ARG A 143 48.55 7.77 -24.59
CA ARG A 143 49.04 8.65 -25.67
C ARG A 143 47.91 8.92 -26.65
N MET A 144 47.46 10.17 -26.71
CA MET A 144 46.66 10.68 -27.82
C MET A 144 47.63 11.12 -28.93
N GLY A 145 47.37 10.67 -30.16
CA GLY A 145 48.11 11.11 -31.36
C GLY A 145 47.70 12.50 -31.80
#